data_AF-A0A950K4H0-F1
#
_entry.id   AF-A0A950K4H0-F1
#
_cell.length_a   1.000
_cell.length_b   1.000
_cell.length_c   1.000
_cell.angle_alpha   90.00
_cell.angle_beta   90.00
_cell.angle_gamma   90.00
#
_symmetry.space_group_name_H-M   'P 1'
#
loop_
_entity.id
_entity.type
_entity.pdbx_description
1 polymer ?
#
loop_
_entity_poly.entity_id
_entity_poly.type
_entity_poly.pdbx_seq_one_letter_code
_entity_poly.pdbx_strand_id
1 'polypeptide(L)'
;MTLRRRDFVLGSTALLASCGGTPARRPKNAVPVVDAHVHCFAGYDDPRYPYAPDAPYRPEAAARPDQLLGAMDAAGVDFAVIVHPE
;
A
#
# COMPACT_ATOMS: atom_id res chain seq x y z
N MET A 1 -35.57 -27.33 18.99
CA MET A 1 -34.12 -27.30 18.74
C MET A 1 -33.50 -26.35 19.75
N THR A 2 -32.61 -26.83 20.63
CA THR A 2 -32.05 -26.01 21.71
C THR A 2 -30.57 -25.75 21.43
N LEU A 3 -30.22 -24.55 20.98
CA LEU A 3 -28.82 -24.15 20.77
C LEU A 3 -28.06 -24.14 22.11
N ARG A 4 -26.88 -24.76 22.17
CA ARG A 4 -26.02 -24.76 23.36
C ARG A 4 -24.89 -23.76 23.18
N ARG A 5 -24.40 -23.18 24.29
CA ARG A 5 -23.28 -22.21 24.30
C ARG A 5 -22.02 -22.70 23.58
N ARG A 6 -21.77 -24.02 23.62
CA ARG A 6 -20.67 -24.68 22.91
C ARG A 6 -20.80 -24.57 21.38
N ASP A 7 -22.01 -24.63 20.86
CA ASP A 7 -22.29 -24.53 19.41
C ASP A 7 -22.05 -23.08 18.94
N PHE A 8 -22.35 -22.10 19.79
CA PHE A 8 -22.09 -20.68 19.53
C PHE A 8 -20.59 -20.36 19.50
N VAL A 9 -19.79 -20.91 20.43
CA VAL A 9 -18.34 -20.68 20.47
C VAL A 9 -17.64 -21.31 19.27
N LEU A 10 -18.03 -22.52 18.87
CA LEU A 10 -17.51 -23.18 17.67
C LEU A 10 -17.87 -22.45 16.37
N GLY A 11 -19.08 -21.87 16.29
CA GLY A 11 -19.47 -21.01 15.17
C GLY A 11 -18.67 -19.70 15.11
N SER A 12 -18.26 -19.16 16.27
CA SER A 12 -17.54 -17.88 16.37
C SER A 12 -16.10 -17.95 15.87
N THR A 13 -15.42 -19.10 15.99
CA THR A 13 -14.05 -19.28 15.49
C THR A 13 -13.96 -19.35 13.96
N ALA A 14 -15.03 -19.73 13.27
CA ALA A 14 -15.04 -19.81 11.80
C ALA A 14 -15.10 -18.43 11.12
N LEU A 15 -15.67 -17.42 11.78
CA LEU A 15 -15.86 -16.08 11.21
C LEU A 15 -14.56 -15.24 11.18
N LEU A 16 -13.62 -15.51 12.10
CA LEU A 16 -12.34 -14.80 12.17
C LEU A 16 -11.33 -15.25 11.10
N ALA A 17 -11.53 -16.44 10.50
CA ALA A 17 -10.65 -16.95 9.46
C ALA A 17 -10.87 -16.30 8.09
N SER A 18 -12.01 -15.64 7.85
CA SER A 18 -12.35 -15.02 6.55
C SER A 18 -11.89 -13.57 6.38
N CYS A 19 -11.39 -12.93 7.44
CA CYS A 19 -10.99 -11.51 7.40
C CYS A 19 -9.53 -11.31 6.96
N GLY A 20 -8.72 -12.37 6.93
CA GLY A 20 -7.31 -12.33 6.50
C GLY A 20 -7.12 -12.50 4.99
N GLY A 21 -8.02 -11.95 4.18
CA GLY A 21 -8.00 -12.12 2.73
C GLY A 21 -6.70 -11.58 2.13
N THR A 22 -5.87 -12.48 1.58
CA THR A 22 -4.81 -12.08 0.65
C THR A 22 -5.45 -11.32 -0.51
N PRO A 23 -4.88 -10.20 -0.97
CA PRO A 23 -5.42 -9.48 -2.12
C PRO A 23 -5.57 -10.45 -3.29
N ALA A 24 -6.77 -10.47 -3.88
CA ALA A 24 -7.05 -11.37 -4.99
C ALA A 24 -6.09 -11.03 -6.13
N ARG A 25 -5.20 -11.98 -6.47
CA ARG A 25 -4.22 -11.79 -7.54
C ARG A 25 -4.96 -11.46 -8.84
N ARG A 26 -4.61 -10.32 -9.43
CA ARG A 26 -5.25 -9.82 -10.65
C ARG A 26 -5.09 -10.83 -11.80
N PRO A 27 -6.11 -11.02 -12.66
CA PRO A 27 -6.01 -11.94 -13.79
C PRO A 27 -4.83 -11.58 -14.69
N LYS A 28 -4.12 -12.60 -15.19
CA LYS A 28 -2.93 -12.42 -16.05
C LYS A 28 -3.19 -11.57 -17.31
N ASN A 29 -4.44 -11.50 -17.76
CA ASN A 29 -4.86 -10.78 -18.97
C ASN A 29 -5.57 -9.45 -18.66
N ALA A 30 -5.52 -8.96 -17.41
CA ALA A 30 -6.12 -7.68 -17.07
C ALA A 30 -5.35 -6.52 -17.72
N VAL A 31 -6.07 -5.47 -18.14
CA VAL A 31 -5.45 -4.23 -18.63
C VAL A 31 -4.72 -3.55 -17.46
N PRO A 32 -3.40 -3.29 -17.54
CA PRO A 32 -2.63 -2.76 -16.43
C PRO A 32 -3.13 -1.39 -15.99
N VAL A 33 -3.20 -1.17 -14.67
CA VAL A 33 -3.47 0.14 -14.07
C VAL A 33 -2.12 0.81 -13.81
N VAL A 34 -1.92 1.97 -14.43
CA VAL A 34 -0.68 2.74 -14.31
C VAL A 34 -0.97 4.06 -13.61
N ASP A 35 -0.35 4.28 -12.47
CA ASP A 35 -0.28 5.62 -11.88
C ASP A 35 0.76 6.45 -12.64
N ALA A 36 0.30 7.48 -13.34
CA ALA A 36 1.14 8.27 -14.21
C ALA A 36 1.94 9.35 -13.48
N HIS A 37 1.68 9.61 -12.19
CA HIS A 37 2.28 10.75 -11.50
C HIS A 37 2.43 10.54 -9.99
N VAL A 38 3.60 10.07 -9.57
CA VAL A 38 3.97 9.99 -8.14
C VAL A 38 5.38 10.51 -7.90
N HIS A 39 5.66 10.87 -6.64
CA HIS A 39 6.97 11.31 -6.19
C HIS A 39 7.48 10.37 -5.09
N CYS A 40 8.79 10.15 -5.04
CA CYS A 40 9.47 9.46 -3.93
C CYS A 40 10.41 10.43 -3.22
N PHE A 41 10.41 10.39 -1.90
CA PHE A 41 11.26 11.24 -1.06
C PHE A 41 12.04 10.36 -0.07
N ALA A 42 13.35 10.53 -0.01
CA ALA A 42 14.20 9.82 0.94
C ALA A 42 14.00 10.31 2.40
N GLY A 43 13.45 11.52 2.57
CA GLY A 43 13.31 12.21 3.85
C GLY A 43 14.38 13.28 4.04
N TYR A 44 14.15 14.19 4.97
CA TYR A 44 15.00 15.39 5.16
C TYR A 44 16.47 15.07 5.51
N ASP A 45 16.70 14.01 6.28
CA ASP A 45 18.02 13.70 6.83
C ASP A 45 18.84 12.68 5.99
N ASP A 46 18.35 12.24 4.83
CA ASP A 46 19.07 11.27 4.01
C ASP A 46 20.13 11.96 3.13
N PRO A 47 21.44 11.80 3.42
CA PRO A 47 22.49 12.53 2.72
C PRO A 47 22.71 12.06 1.28
N ARG A 48 22.10 10.93 0.87
CA ARG A 48 22.24 10.39 -0.50
C ARG A 48 21.37 11.15 -1.49
N TYR A 49 20.28 11.77 -1.01
CA TYR A 49 19.31 12.50 -1.82
C TYR A 49 18.98 13.84 -1.16
N PRO A 50 19.94 14.77 -1.06
CA PRO A 50 19.72 16.06 -0.43
C PRO A 50 18.73 16.91 -1.25
N TYR A 51 17.90 17.68 -0.55
CA TYR A 51 17.05 18.68 -1.20
C TYR A 51 17.90 19.78 -1.85
N ALA A 52 17.43 20.30 -2.98
CA ALA A 52 18.04 21.47 -3.60
C ALA A 52 17.98 22.68 -2.64
N PRO A 53 19.00 23.55 -2.62
CA PRO A 53 19.03 24.73 -1.75
C PRO A 53 17.83 25.67 -1.90
N ASP A 54 17.23 25.70 -3.09
CA ASP A 54 16.10 26.53 -3.50
C ASP A 54 14.82 25.71 -3.77
N ALA A 55 14.77 24.45 -3.33
CA ALA A 55 13.58 23.61 -3.48
C ALA A 55 12.32 24.32 -2.91
N PRO A 56 11.22 24.40 -3.68
CA PRO A 56 10.01 25.15 -3.30
C PRO A 56 9.25 24.47 -2.16
N TYR A 57 9.40 23.17 -1.97
CA TYR A 57 8.93 22.45 -0.78
C TYR A 57 9.84 21.28 -0.42
N ARG A 58 9.80 20.86 0.86
CA ARG A 58 10.66 19.80 1.41
C ARG A 58 9.85 18.95 2.40
N PRO A 59 9.24 17.85 1.94
CA PRO A 59 8.51 16.97 2.83
C PRO A 59 9.43 16.41 3.92
N GLU A 60 9.11 16.67 5.20
CA GLU A 60 9.88 16.12 6.33
C GLU A 60 9.75 14.59 6.38
N ALA A 61 8.53 14.11 6.16
CA ALA A 61 8.23 12.68 6.11
C ALA A 61 8.78 12.05 4.83
N ALA A 62 9.49 10.94 4.99
CA ALA A 62 9.93 10.13 3.86
C ALA A 62 8.71 9.48 3.15
N ALA A 63 8.81 9.40 1.82
CA ALA A 63 7.91 8.66 0.95
C ALA A 63 8.78 7.72 0.10
N ARG A 64 9.25 6.65 0.73
CA ARG A 64 10.25 5.75 0.17
C ARG A 64 9.63 4.76 -0.84
N PRO A 65 10.43 4.18 -1.74
CA PRO A 65 9.94 3.21 -2.72
C PRO A 65 9.21 2.00 -2.11
N ASP A 66 9.63 1.50 -0.93
CA ASP A 66 8.96 0.40 -0.25
C ASP A 66 7.54 0.77 0.22
N GLN A 67 7.34 2.02 0.63
CA GLN A 67 6.03 2.54 1.02
C GLN A 67 5.12 2.73 -0.20
N LEU A 68 5.67 3.19 -1.32
CA LEU A 68 4.96 3.29 -2.59
C LEU A 68 4.46 1.91 -3.05
N LEU A 69 5.31 0.88 -3.02
CA LEU A 69 4.92 -0.49 -3.40
C LEU A 69 3.75 -0.99 -2.55
N GLY A 70 3.79 -0.78 -1.23
CA GLY A 70 2.68 -1.16 -0.35
C GLY A 70 1.38 -0.40 -0.66
N ALA A 71 1.48 0.89 -1.00
CA ALA A 71 0.33 1.68 -1.41
C ALA A 71 -0.24 1.21 -2.77
N MET A 72 0.62 0.88 -3.73
CA MET A 72 0.23 0.33 -5.03
C MET A 72 -0.50 -1.00 -4.87
N ASP A 73 0.02 -1.92 -4.07
CA ASP A 73 -0.59 -3.22 -3.78
C ASP A 73 -1.98 -3.05 -3.15
N ALA A 74 -2.11 -2.12 -2.18
CA ALA A 74 -3.38 -1.83 -1.52
C ALA A 74 -4.41 -1.17 -2.46
N ALA A 75 -3.94 -0.38 -3.42
CA ALA A 75 -4.78 0.36 -4.38
C ALA A 75 -5.08 -0.43 -5.67
N GLY A 76 -4.42 -1.56 -5.90
CA GLY A 76 -4.53 -2.33 -7.15
C GLY A 76 -3.88 -1.62 -8.35
N VAL A 77 -2.80 -0.88 -8.11
CA VAL A 77 -1.98 -0.24 -9.15
C VAL A 77 -0.85 -1.19 -9.55
N ASP A 78 -0.70 -1.46 -10.85
CA ASP A 78 0.30 -2.41 -11.34
C ASP A 78 1.66 -1.74 -11.59
N PHE A 79 1.66 -0.47 -12.02
CA PHE A 79 2.87 0.28 -12.34
C PHE A 79 2.73 1.74 -11.95
N ALA A 80 3.86 2.40 -11.71
CA ALA A 80 3.91 3.83 -11.43
C ALA A 80 5.02 4.51 -12.23
N VAL A 81 4.77 5.75 -12.65
CA VAL A 81 5.79 6.65 -13.19
C VAL A 81 6.23 7.59 -12.07
N ILE A 82 7.50 7.47 -11.67
CA ILE A 82 8.10 8.38 -10.70
C ILE A 82 8.51 9.65 -11.44
N VAL A 83 7.91 10.77 -11.03
CA VAL A 83 8.16 12.09 -11.58
C VAL A 83 9.09 12.86 -10.63
N HIS A 84 9.97 13.70 -11.19
CA HIS A 84 10.77 14.61 -10.39
C HIS A 84 9.85 15.59 -9.63
N PRO A 85 9.98 15.73 -8.30
CA PRO A 85 9.25 16.75 -7.56
C PRO A 85 9.87 18.13 -7.84
N GLU A 86 9.03 19.10 -8.22
CA GLU A 86 9.46 20.49 -8.45
C GLU A 86 9.85 21.21 -7.16
#